data_AF-B9TDR8-F1
#
_entry.id   AF-B9TDR8-F1
#
_cell.length_a   1.000
_cell.length_b   1.000
_cell.length_c   1.000
_cell.angle_alpha   90.00
_cell.angle_beta   90.00
_cell.angle_gamma   90.00
#
_symmetry.space_group_name_H-M   'P 1'
#
loop_
_entity.id
_entity.type
_entity.pdbx_description
1 polymer ?
#
loop_
_entity_poly.entity_id
_entity_poly.type
_entity_poly.pdbx_seq_one_letter_code
_entity_poly.pdbx_strand_id
1 'polypeptide(L)'
;MNARSKSVDQKRSFSAAWKNLQLCLIPCRTFYERNYEMGKAVRWKIGMANGDPLSIAGLGRKWKEVDGSQTLAFTMLTLTQTSTRYESLPQAGR
;
A
#
# COMPACT_ATOMS: atom_id res chain seq x y z
N MET A 1 4.89 -1.89 7.37
CA MET A 1 4.80 -3.23 6.74
C MET A 1 3.49 -3.33 5.98
N ASN A 2 3.41 -4.09 4.88
CA ASN A 2 2.21 -4.23 4.04
C ASN A 2 1.41 -5.50 4.41
N ALA A 3 0.09 -5.49 4.19
CA ALA A 3 -0.81 -6.59 4.51
C ALA A 3 -1.38 -7.23 3.23
N ARG A 4 -1.06 -8.51 2.99
CA ARG A 4 -1.60 -9.24 1.83
C ARG A 4 -3.08 -9.54 2.06
N SER A 5 -3.94 -9.05 1.18
CA SER A 5 -5.40 -9.12 1.36
C SER A 5 -5.93 -10.55 1.48
N LYS A 6 -5.28 -11.54 0.83
CA LYS A 6 -5.69 -12.97 0.90
C LYS A 6 -5.56 -13.60 2.29
N SER A 7 -4.77 -13.03 3.20
CA SER A 7 -4.51 -13.59 4.54
C SER A 7 -4.64 -12.56 5.66
N VAL A 8 -5.24 -11.41 5.37
CA VAL A 8 -5.35 -10.29 6.30
C VAL A 8 -6.21 -10.62 7.53
N ASP A 9 -7.21 -11.48 7.35
CA ASP A 9 -8.14 -11.95 8.37
C ASP A 9 -7.53 -13.01 9.31
N GLN A 10 -6.43 -13.63 8.92
CA GLN A 10 -5.76 -14.71 9.65
C GLN A 10 -4.53 -14.24 10.43
N LYS A 11 -3.78 -13.25 9.91
CA LYS A 11 -2.53 -12.80 10.52
C LYS A 11 -2.78 -11.99 11.79
N ARG A 12 -2.17 -12.39 12.92
CA ARG A 12 -2.31 -11.72 14.23
C ARG A 12 -2.15 -10.20 14.18
N SER A 13 -1.23 -9.70 13.36
CA SER A 13 -0.97 -8.26 13.23
C SER A 13 -2.08 -7.46 12.54
N PHE A 14 -2.98 -8.12 11.80
CA PHE A 14 -3.98 -7.46 10.94
C PHE A 14 -5.41 -7.91 11.21
N SER A 15 -5.61 -9.15 11.67
CA SER A 15 -6.92 -9.79 11.76
C SER A 15 -7.90 -9.05 12.66
N ALA A 16 -7.43 -8.51 13.78
CA ALA A 16 -8.27 -7.72 14.68
C ALA A 16 -8.73 -6.42 14.01
N ALA A 17 -7.83 -5.69 13.36
CA ALA A 17 -8.16 -4.44 12.66
C ALA A 17 -9.11 -4.70 11.47
N TRP A 18 -8.89 -5.79 10.73
CA TRP A 18 -9.75 -6.23 9.64
C TRP A 18 -11.17 -6.56 10.13
N LYS A 19 -11.29 -7.42 11.16
CA LYS A 19 -12.59 -7.84 11.72
C LYS A 19 -13.37 -6.69 12.35
N ASN A 20 -12.67 -5.72 12.92
CA ASN A 20 -13.26 -4.52 13.52
C ASN A 20 -13.48 -3.38 12.52
N LEU A 21 -13.32 -3.63 11.22
CA LEU A 21 -13.51 -2.65 10.14
C LEU A 21 -12.74 -1.34 10.37
N GLN A 22 -11.51 -1.43 10.90
CA GLN A 22 -10.63 -0.28 11.09
C GLN A 22 -9.97 0.09 9.76
N LEU A 23 -10.79 0.34 8.74
CA LEU A 23 -10.39 0.67 7.38
C LEU A 23 -9.89 2.13 7.34
N CYS A 24 -8.90 2.38 6.49
CA CYS A 24 -8.44 3.75 6.22
C CYS A 24 -8.07 3.95 4.76
N LEU A 25 -8.07 5.22 4.35
CA LEU A 25 -7.50 5.67 3.09
C LEU A 25 -6.15 6.32 3.38
N ILE A 26 -5.12 5.88 2.66
CA ILE A 26 -3.76 6.41 2.77
C ILE A 26 -3.52 7.30 1.54
N PRO A 27 -3.71 8.62 1.64
CA PRO A 27 -3.51 9.52 0.51
C PRO A 27 -2.03 9.64 0.17
N CYS A 28 -1.70 9.57 -1.11
CA CYS A 28 -0.37 9.86 -1.61
C CYS A 28 -0.46 10.46 -3.01
N ARG A 29 0.60 11.16 -3.45
CA ARG A 29 0.71 11.59 -4.86
C ARG A 29 1.27 10.47 -5.72
N THR A 30 2.27 9.78 -5.20
CA THR A 30 2.93 8.63 -5.84
C THR A 30 3.50 7.68 -4.79
N PHE A 31 3.61 6.41 -5.15
CA PHE A 31 4.39 5.41 -4.42
C PHE A 31 5.40 4.75 -5.35
N TYR A 32 6.22 3.84 -4.82
CA TYR A 32 7.31 3.24 -5.58
C TYR A 32 7.38 1.74 -5.38
N GLU A 33 7.65 1.05 -6.48
CA GLU A 33 7.92 -0.39 -6.50
C GLU A 33 9.27 -0.67 -7.16
N ARG A 34 9.83 -1.84 -6.87
CA ARG A 34 11.05 -2.30 -7.53
C ARG A 34 10.68 -3.06 -8.80
N ASN A 35 11.15 -2.59 -9.94
CA ASN A 35 11.16 -3.34 -11.19
C ASN A 35 12.51 -4.08 -11.31
N TYR A 36 12.46 -5.35 -11.72
CA TYR A 36 13.63 -6.22 -11.86
C TYR A 36 13.87 -6.71 -13.30
N GLU A 37 13.17 -6.17 -14.30
CA GLU A 37 13.26 -6.59 -15.71
C GLU A 37 14.68 -6.41 -16.28
N MET A 38 15.45 -5.47 -15.73
CA MET A 38 16.84 -5.21 -16.12
C MET A 38 17.87 -5.99 -15.26
N GLY A 39 17.46 -7.04 -14.54
CA GLY A 39 18.33 -7.85 -13.68
C GLY A 39 18.83 -7.15 -12.42
N LYS A 40 18.42 -5.90 -12.18
CA LYS A 40 18.70 -5.13 -10.96
C LYS A 40 17.45 -4.40 -10.50
N ALA A 41 17.38 -4.08 -9.21
CA ALA A 41 16.27 -3.31 -8.66
C ALA A 41 16.29 -1.87 -9.18
N VAL A 42 15.39 -1.55 -10.10
CA VAL A 42 15.13 -0.19 -10.57
C VAL A 42 13.87 0.32 -9.87
N ARG A 43 13.98 1.49 -9.23
CA ARG A 43 12.84 2.10 -8.53
C ARG A 43 11.90 2.75 -9.54
N TRP A 44 10.68 2.23 -9.66
CA TRP A 44 9.63 2.77 -10.52
C TRP A 44 8.68 3.65 -9.71
N LYS A 45 8.32 4.81 -10.25
CA LYS A 45 7.35 5.74 -9.66
C LYS A 45 5.97 5.42 -10.22
N ILE A 46 4.99 5.19 -9.34
CA ILE A 46 3.61 4.87 -9.69
C ILE A 46 2.70 5.96 -9.15
N GLY A 47 1.80 6.48 -9.98
CA GLY A 47 0.84 7.53 -9.65
C GLY A 47 -0.21 7.70 -10.75
N MET A 48 -1.14 8.64 -10.53
CA MET A 48 -2.17 8.96 -11.53
C MET A 48 -1.55 9.64 -12.75
N ALA A 49 -2.05 9.30 -13.95
CA ALA A 49 -1.54 9.84 -15.21
C ALA A 49 -1.69 11.37 -15.32
N ASN A 50 -2.73 11.92 -14.69
CA ASN A 50 -2.98 13.36 -14.64
C ASN A 50 -2.26 14.08 -13.49
N GLY A 51 -1.50 13.37 -12.65
CA GLY A 51 -0.76 13.93 -11.51
C GLY A 51 -1.60 14.16 -10.25
N ASP A 52 -2.88 13.80 -10.25
CA ASP A 52 -3.74 13.92 -9.07
C ASP A 52 -3.32 12.96 -7.94
N PRO A 53 -3.66 13.29 -6.69
CA PRO A 53 -3.51 12.35 -5.58
C PRO A 53 -4.33 11.08 -5.80
N LEU A 54 -3.80 9.96 -5.29
CA LEU A 54 -4.51 8.70 -5.16
C LEU A 54 -4.59 8.29 -3.69
N SER A 55 -5.50 7.37 -3.38
CA SER A 55 -5.64 6.79 -2.04
C SER A 55 -5.41 5.30 -2.10
N ILE A 56 -4.53 4.80 -1.22
CA ILE A 56 -4.28 3.37 -1.06
C ILE A 56 -5.19 2.85 0.06
N ALA A 57 -5.90 1.75 -0.20
CA ALA A 57 -6.70 1.08 0.81
C ALA A 57 -5.81 0.51 1.91
N GLY A 58 -6.20 0.72 3.17
CA GLY A 58 -5.41 0.27 4.31
C GLY A 58 -6.23 -0.10 5.53
N LEU A 59 -5.51 -0.56 6.55
CA LEU A 59 -6.02 -0.72 7.90
C LEU A 59 -5.29 0.27 8.83
N GLY A 60 -6.04 0.90 9.73
CA GLY A 60 -5.52 1.78 10.77
C GLY A 60 -5.76 1.19 12.15
N ARG A 61 -4.90 1.50 13.11
CA ARG A 61 -5.11 1.15 14.51
C ARG A 61 -4.62 2.29 15.39
N LYS A 62 -5.37 2.54 16.47
CA LYS A 62 -4.96 3.38 17.59
C LYS A 62 -4.95 2.57 18.88
N TRP A 63 -3.96 2.77 19.73
CA TRP A 63 -3.94 2.21 21.08
C TRP A 63 -3.25 3.16 22.06
N LYS A 64 -3.55 3.00 23.34
CA LYS A 64 -2.87 3.72 24.43
C LYS A 64 -1.62 2.94 24.84
N GLU A 65 -0.52 3.64 25.03
CA GLU A 65 0.71 3.12 25.63
C GLU A 65 0.62 3.15 27.16
N VAL A 66 1.61 2.55 27.83
CA VAL A 66 1.68 2.47 29.31
C VAL A 66 1.77 3.85 29.97
N ASP A 67 2.41 4.81 29.30
CA ASP A 67 2.52 6.21 29.75
C ASP A 67 1.27 7.06 29.46
N GLY A 68 0.23 6.45 28.88
CA GLY A 68 -1.02 7.13 28.51
C GLY A 68 -0.99 7.82 27.15
N SER A 69 0.15 7.84 26.44
CA SER A 69 0.25 8.38 25.09
C SER A 69 -0.54 7.54 24.08
N GLN A 70 -0.88 8.13 22.93
CA GLN A 70 -1.60 7.47 21.85
C GLN A 70 -0.62 7.10 20.73
N THR A 71 -0.57 5.82 20.38
CA THR A 71 0.15 5.35 19.20
C THR A 71 -0.83 5.09 18.06
N LEU A 72 -0.46 5.59 16.87
CA LEU A 72 -1.16 5.35 15.61
C LEU A 72 -0.29 4.50 14.70
N ALA A 73 -0.89 3.48 14.09
CA ALA A 73 -0.24 2.72 13.03
C ALA A 73 -1.21 2.45 11.90
N PHE A 74 -0.66 2.27 10.70
CA PHE A 74 -1.41 1.85 9.54
C PHE A 74 -0.62 0.87 8.67
N THR A 75 -1.33 0.19 7.78
CA THR A 75 -0.74 -0.70 6.76
C THR A 75 -1.51 -0.60 5.46
N MET A 76 -0.80 -0.72 4.34
CA MET A 76 -1.39 -0.79 3.01
C MET A 76 -1.84 -2.22 2.71
N LEU A 77 -3.05 -2.38 2.21
CA LEU A 77 -3.53 -3.64 1.67
C LEU A 77 -2.89 -3.88 0.30
N THR A 78 -2.32 -5.06 0.11
CA THR A 78 -1.73 -5.47 -1.16
C THR A 78 -2.48 -6.64 -1.75
N LEU A 79 -2.58 -6.65 -3.08
CA LEU A 79 -3.10 -7.77 -3.85
C LEU A 79 -1.94 -8.44 -4.58
N THR A 80 -2.11 -9.73 -4.86
CA THR A 80 -1.21 -10.41 -5.78
C THR A 80 -1.48 -9.89 -7.18
N GLN A 81 -0.42 -9.56 -7.91
CA GLN A 81 -0.54 -9.27 -9.33
C GLN A 81 -0.86 -10.57 -10.08
N THR A 82 -2.07 -10.66 -10.64
CA THR A 82 -2.33 -11.59 -11.74
C THR A 82 -1.84 -10.91 -13.01
N SER A 83 -1.13 -11.64 -13.88
CA SER A 83 -0.50 -11.12 -15.09
C SER A 83 -1.50 -10.41 -16.00
N THR A 84 -1.69 -9.12 -15.79
CA THR A 84 -2.21 -8.18 -16.77
C THR A 84 -0.98 -7.41 -17.23
N ARG A 85 -0.61 -7.55 -18.49
CA ARG A 85 0.51 -6.79 -19.06
C ARG A 85 0.18 -5.30 -18.92
N TYR A 86 1.04 -4.56 -18.23
CA TYR A 86 1.05 -3.11 -18.36
C TYR A 86 1.69 -2.82 -19.71
N GLU A 87 0.91 -2.38 -20.69
CA GLU A 87 1.49 -1.73 -21.87
C GLU A 87 2.13 -0.43 -21.39
N SER A 88 3.43 -0.29 -21.65
CA SER A 88 4.15 0.93 -21.35
C SER A 88 3.51 2.09 -22.12
N LEU A 89 2.92 3.04 -21.40
CA LEU A 89 2.62 4.34 -21.99
C LEU A 89 3.93 4.95 -22.50
N PRO A 90 3.97 5.49 -23.73
CA PRO A 90 5.18 6.09 -24.28
C PRO A 90 5.70 7.15 -23.31
N GLN A 91 6.97 7.01 -22.92
CA GLN A 91 7.63 8.04 -22.13
C GLN A 91 7.56 9.33 -22.93
N ALA A 92 6.89 10.35 -22.40
CA ALA A 92 6.91 11.68 -22.97
C ALA A 92 8.38 12.10 -23.12
N GLY A 93 8.79 12.30 -24.38
CA GLY A 93 10.15 12.66 -24.74
C GLY A 93 10.62 13.90 -23.98
N ARG A 94 11.92 13.92 -23.69
CA ARG A 94 12.63 15.13 -23.28
C ARG A 94 12.59 16.19 -24.36
#